data_AF-A0A8J6GH60-F1
#
_entry.id   AF-A0A8J6GH60-F1
#
_cell.length_a   1.000
_cell.length_b   1.000
_cell.length_c   1.000
_cell.angle_alpha   90.00
_cell.angle_beta   90.00
_cell.angle_gamma   90.00
#
_symmetry.space_group_name_H-M   'P 1'
#
loop_
_entity.id
_entity.type
_entity.pdbx_description
1 polymer ?
#
loop_
_entity_poly.entity_id
_entity_poly.type
_entity_poly.pdbx_seq_one_letter_code
_entity_poly.pdbx_strand_id
1 'polypeptide(L)'
;MYVIKMSPFQWHPVIYEVFVDLEPKVIDEVCTGSYRQLFHPEQLITGKEDAAITMPVATTPLARNCLALDSICKRADQCTGLQGFFVFHSFGRGTGSGFTSLLMERLSVDYGKKSKLEFSIYPAPQVSTAVVEPYNSILTTHTTLEHSDCAFMVDNEAIYDICRRNIDIERPTYTNLNRLISQIVSSITASLRFDGVLNVDLTC
;
A
#
# COMPACT_ATOMS: atom_id res chain seq x y z
N MET A 1 2.28 -2.39 2.66
CA MET A 1 3.42 -2.48 1.73
C MET A 1 3.80 -3.95 1.61
N TYR A 2 3.63 -4.55 0.43
CA TYR A 2 3.96 -5.96 0.21
C TYR A 2 5.38 -6.06 -0.33
N VAL A 3 6.23 -6.83 0.35
CA VAL A 3 7.46 -7.39 -0.17
C VAL A 3 7.14 -8.85 -0.48
N ILE A 4 7.39 -9.29 -1.72
CA ILE A 4 7.19 -10.69 -2.09
C ILE A 4 8.57 -11.32 -2.25
N LYS A 5 8.89 -12.28 -1.40
CA LYS A 5 9.90 -13.29 -1.70
C LYS A 5 9.44 -14.65 -1.18
N MET A 6 9.31 -15.62 -2.09
CA MET A 6 9.25 -17.03 -1.71
C MET A 6 10.68 -17.54 -1.54
N SER A 7 11.01 -18.10 -0.38
CA SER A 7 12.17 -18.98 -0.21
C SER A 7 11.67 -20.42 -0.02
N PRO A 8 12.36 -21.46 -0.53
CA PRO A 8 11.81 -22.82 -0.60
C PRO A 8 11.89 -23.59 0.74
N PHE A 9 12.27 -22.95 1.85
CA PHE A 9 12.68 -23.66 3.07
C PHE A 9 12.29 -22.92 4.35
N GLN A 10 11.00 -22.80 4.65
CA GLN A 10 10.52 -22.69 6.03
C GLN A 10 9.03 -23.05 6.12
N TRP A 11 8.70 -24.03 6.97
CA TRP A 11 7.36 -24.62 7.14
C TRP A 11 6.30 -23.68 7.77
N HIS A 12 6.59 -22.38 7.85
CA HIS A 12 5.63 -21.33 8.18
C HIS A 12 5.73 -20.26 7.08
N PRO A 13 4.65 -19.91 6.37
CA PRO A 13 4.71 -18.87 5.35
C PRO A 13 4.99 -17.53 6.02
N VAL A 14 6.23 -17.03 5.89
CA VAL A 14 6.60 -15.69 6.37
C VAL A 14 6.11 -14.68 5.33
N ILE A 15 5.15 -13.84 5.73
CA ILE A 15 4.67 -12.75 4.89
C ILE A 15 5.58 -11.55 5.10
N TYR A 16 6.21 -11.04 4.04
CA TYR A 16 6.99 -9.82 4.11
C TYR A 16 6.08 -8.61 3.86
N GLU A 17 5.14 -8.37 4.76
CA GLU A 17 4.25 -7.21 4.69
C GLU A 17 4.49 -6.29 5.88
N VAL A 18 4.41 -4.98 5.64
CA VAL A 18 4.43 -3.96 6.69
C VAL A 18 3.19 -3.09 6.53
N PHE A 19 2.40 -3.00 7.59
CA PHE A 19 1.24 -2.12 7.72
C PHE A 19 1.64 -0.92 8.54
N VAL A 20 1.37 0.26 8.00
CA VAL A 20 1.64 1.52 8.68
C VAL A 20 0.38 2.37 8.60
N ASP A 21 -0.12 2.77 9.76
CA ASP A 21 -1.20 3.74 9.87
C ASP A 21 -0.92 4.68 11.04
N LEU A 22 -1.29 5.94 10.89
CA LEU A 22 -1.16 6.93 11.95
C LEU A 22 -2.33 6.85 12.94
N GLU A 23 -3.43 6.22 12.53
CA GLU A 23 -4.55 5.86 13.42
C GLU A 23 -4.49 4.38 13.82
N PRO A 24 -4.71 4.04 15.10
CA PRO A 24 -4.66 2.64 15.55
C PRO A 24 -5.87 1.81 15.09
N LYS A 25 -7.01 2.44 14.78
CA LYS A 25 -8.30 1.73 14.55
C LYS A 25 -8.22 0.65 13.47
N VAL A 26 -7.66 0.98 12.30
CA VAL A 26 -7.61 0.04 11.16
C VAL A 26 -6.67 -1.12 11.45
N ILE A 27 -5.55 -0.85 12.11
CA ILE A 27 -4.58 -1.89 12.49
C ILE A 27 -5.15 -2.76 13.63
N ASP A 28 -5.89 -2.20 14.58
CA ASP A 28 -6.54 -2.95 15.64
C ASP A 28 -7.59 -3.94 15.10
N GLU A 29 -8.30 -3.58 14.02
CA GLU A 29 -9.19 -4.50 13.31
C GLU A 29 -8.42 -5.69 12.69
N VAL A 30 -7.21 -5.47 12.18
CA VAL A 30 -6.34 -6.55 11.68
C VAL A 30 -5.85 -7.44 12.83
N CYS A 31 -5.46 -6.83 13.96
CA CYS A 31 -5.03 -7.51 15.19
C CYS A 31 -6.14 -8.35 15.83
N THR A 32 -7.40 -7.97 15.64
CA THR A 32 -8.56 -8.66 16.24
C THR A 32 -9.32 -9.53 15.24
N GLY A 33 -9.06 -9.36 13.95
CA GLY A 33 -9.72 -10.07 12.87
C GLY A 33 -9.32 -11.54 12.73
N SER A 34 -9.89 -12.19 11.71
CA SER A 34 -9.70 -13.62 11.44
C SER A 34 -8.23 -14.00 11.16
N TYR A 35 -7.42 -13.06 10.67
CA TYR A 35 -6.01 -13.27 10.29
C TYR A 35 -5.00 -12.75 11.32
N ARG A 36 -5.42 -12.50 12.57
CA ARG A 36 -4.55 -11.93 13.62
C ARG A 36 -3.24 -12.70 13.91
N GLN A 37 -3.23 -14.02 13.68
CA GLN A 37 -2.05 -14.86 13.92
C GLN A 37 -1.09 -14.91 12.73
N LEU A 38 -1.49 -14.33 11.60
CA LEU A 38 -0.74 -14.39 10.36
C LEU A 38 0.40 -13.35 10.31
N PHE A 39 0.18 -12.20 10.95
CA PHE A 39 1.11 -11.07 10.93
C PHE A 39 1.88 -10.96 12.25
N HIS A 40 3.17 -10.68 12.16
CA HIS A 40 3.97 -10.43 13.35
C HIS A 40 3.66 -9.02 13.90
N PRO A 41 3.55 -8.80 15.22
CA PRO A 41 3.24 -7.48 15.78
C PRO A 41 4.19 -6.37 15.33
N GLU A 42 5.47 -6.70 15.09
CA GLU A 42 6.47 -5.74 14.57
C GLU A 42 6.19 -5.26 13.13
N GLN A 43 5.30 -5.94 12.41
CA GLN A 43 4.85 -5.54 11.07
C GLN A 43 3.69 -4.53 11.12
N LEU A 44 3.09 -4.35 12.29
CA LEU A 44 1.90 -3.53 12.51
C LEU A 44 2.31 -2.26 13.24
N ILE A 45 2.52 -1.18 12.49
CA ILE A 45 3.05 0.08 13.02
C ILE A 45 1.93 1.10 13.10
N THR A 46 1.54 1.46 14.32
CA THR A 46 0.48 2.43 14.61
C THR A 46 1.01 3.76 15.13
N GLY A 47 0.42 4.87 14.70
CA GLY A 47 0.56 6.17 15.34
C GLY A 47 -0.34 6.35 16.57
N LYS A 48 -0.03 7.38 17.38
CA LYS A 48 -0.87 7.85 18.50
C LYS A 48 -1.60 9.15 18.17
N GLU A 49 -1.17 9.84 17.12
CA GLU A 49 -1.77 11.09 16.64
C GLU A 49 -2.13 10.87 15.19
N ASP A 50 -3.38 11.15 14.88
CA ASP A 50 -3.91 11.14 13.52
C ASP A 50 -3.16 12.18 12.69
N ALA A 51 -2.66 11.81 11.51
CA ALA A 51 -2.38 12.84 10.52
C ALA A 51 -3.75 13.35 10.11
N ALA A 52 -4.12 14.51 10.66
CA ALA A 52 -5.23 15.29 10.16
C ALA A 52 -5.28 15.19 8.62
N ILE A 53 -6.49 15.22 8.07
CA ILE A 53 -6.87 14.94 6.67
C ILE A 53 -5.94 15.60 5.61
N THR A 54 -5.14 16.60 5.97
CA THR A 54 -4.22 17.37 5.13
C THR A 54 -2.78 16.79 5.08
N MET A 55 -2.27 16.59 3.87
CA MET A 55 -0.92 16.07 3.56
C MET A 55 0.26 16.71 4.33
N PRO A 56 0.37 18.05 4.53
CA PRO A 56 1.54 18.67 5.16
C PRO A 56 1.77 18.26 6.63
N VAL A 57 0.70 17.90 7.32
CA VAL A 57 0.78 17.39 8.71
C VAL A 57 1.41 15.99 8.69
N ALA A 58 1.08 15.17 7.70
CA ALA A 58 1.66 13.85 7.50
C ALA A 58 3.11 13.87 6.98
N THR A 59 3.53 14.96 6.31
CA THR A 59 4.93 15.16 5.88
C THR A 59 5.84 15.61 7.02
N THR A 60 5.27 16.08 8.15
CA THR A 60 6.10 16.49 9.29
C THR A 60 6.82 15.25 9.84
N PRO A 61 8.17 15.25 9.92
CA PRO A 61 8.96 14.08 10.28
C PRO A 61 8.87 13.82 11.79
N LEU A 62 7.69 13.46 12.28
CA LEU A 62 7.58 12.83 13.57
C LEU A 62 8.33 11.49 13.50
N ALA A 63 9.00 11.10 14.59
CA ALA A 63 9.89 9.95 14.76
C ALA A 63 9.40 8.56 14.25
N ARG A 64 8.18 8.49 13.72
CA ARG A 64 7.49 7.32 13.17
C ARG A 64 8.05 6.89 11.81
N ASN A 65 8.61 7.80 11.01
CA ASN A 65 9.27 7.45 9.74
C ASN A 65 10.46 6.51 9.96
N CYS A 66 11.22 6.72 11.04
CA CYS A 66 12.35 5.87 11.39
C CYS A 66 11.89 4.45 11.73
N LEU A 67 10.79 4.30 12.47
CA LEU A 67 10.27 2.97 12.84
C LEU A 67 9.75 2.19 11.62
N ALA A 68 9.08 2.85 10.69
CA ALA A 68 8.60 2.21 9.47
C ALA A 68 9.76 1.77 8.55
N LEU A 69 10.73 2.66 8.34
CA LEU A 69 11.93 2.34 7.56
C LEU A 69 12.74 1.23 8.23
N ASP A 70 12.97 1.27 9.53
CA ASP A 70 13.70 0.23 10.27
C ASP A 70 13.02 -1.15 10.10
N SER A 71 11.69 -1.20 10.20
CA SER A 71 10.94 -2.44 9.96
C SER A 71 11.05 -2.91 8.51
N ILE A 72 11.01 -2.01 7.53
CA ILE A 72 11.21 -2.37 6.12
C ILE A 72 12.63 -2.89 5.89
N CYS A 73 13.65 -2.22 6.43
CA CYS A 73 15.04 -2.63 6.34
C CYS A 73 15.26 -4.02 6.92
N LYS A 74 14.73 -4.30 8.11
CA LYS A 74 14.79 -5.65 8.72
C LYS A 74 14.16 -6.72 7.83
N ARG A 75 13.09 -6.40 7.10
CA ARG A 75 12.44 -7.34 6.15
C ARG A 75 13.23 -7.49 4.87
N ALA A 76 13.81 -6.40 4.35
CA ALA A 76 14.68 -6.42 3.20
C ALA A 76 15.94 -7.26 3.46
N ASP A 77 16.53 -7.16 4.65
CA ASP A 77 17.72 -7.94 5.05
C ASP A 77 17.46 -9.44 5.13
N GLN A 78 16.22 -9.84 5.47
CA GLN A 78 15.79 -11.24 5.44
C GLN A 78 15.62 -11.79 4.02
N CYS A 79 15.65 -10.94 2.99
CA CYS A 79 15.49 -11.33 1.59
C CYS A 79 16.85 -11.52 0.90
N THR A 80 17.15 -12.73 0.42
CA THR A 80 18.42 -13.04 -0.29
C THR A 80 18.52 -12.45 -1.72
N GLY A 81 17.70 -11.45 -2.05
CA GLY A 81 17.49 -10.96 -3.42
C GLY A 81 16.12 -10.30 -3.56
N LEU A 82 15.99 -9.12 -2.97
CA LEU A 82 14.82 -8.25 -3.09
C LEU A 82 14.68 -7.73 -4.52
N GLN A 83 13.53 -7.94 -5.15
CA GLN A 83 13.24 -7.41 -6.49
C GLN A 83 12.78 -5.95 -6.42
N GLY A 84 11.87 -5.66 -5.48
CA GLY A 84 11.24 -4.36 -5.38
C GLY A 84 10.24 -4.28 -4.24
N PHE A 85 9.48 -3.19 -4.22
CA PHE A 85 8.48 -2.88 -3.21
C PHE A 85 7.13 -2.61 -3.87
N PHE A 86 6.07 -3.15 -3.27
CA PHE A 86 4.70 -2.75 -3.59
C PHE A 86 4.15 -1.83 -2.49
N VAL A 87 3.81 -0.61 -2.89
CA VAL A 87 3.29 0.43 -2.00
C VAL A 87 1.80 0.61 -2.29
N PHE A 88 0.97 0.31 -1.29
CA PHE A 88 -0.48 0.46 -1.39
C PHE A 88 -0.87 1.68 -0.57
N HIS A 89 -1.49 2.66 -1.21
CA HIS A 89 -1.87 3.89 -0.54
C HIS A 89 -3.10 4.52 -1.20
N SER A 90 -3.70 5.50 -0.52
CA SER A 90 -4.78 6.31 -1.06
C SER A 90 -4.31 7.75 -1.25
N PHE A 91 -4.74 8.38 -2.33
CA PHE A 91 -4.44 9.80 -2.56
C PHE A 91 -5.27 10.73 -1.65
N GLY A 92 -6.42 10.26 -1.17
CA GLY A 92 -7.38 11.11 -0.45
C GLY A 92 -7.02 11.43 1.00
N ARG A 93 -6.39 10.51 1.72
CA ARG A 93 -6.08 10.67 3.16
C ARG A 93 -4.67 11.21 3.39
N GLY A 94 -4.54 12.14 4.35
CA GLY A 94 -3.27 12.75 4.77
C GLY A 94 -2.13 11.74 4.99
N THR A 95 -2.39 10.63 5.70
CA THR A 95 -1.42 9.53 5.85
C THR A 95 -1.05 8.90 4.51
N GLY A 96 -2.02 8.44 3.73
CA GLY A 96 -1.78 7.76 2.45
C GLY A 96 -1.12 8.66 1.40
N SER A 97 -1.32 9.96 1.49
CA SER A 97 -0.73 10.96 0.61
C SER A 97 0.67 11.39 1.10
N GLY A 98 0.77 11.92 2.33
CA GLY A 98 1.99 12.59 2.80
C GLY A 98 3.04 11.67 3.40
N PHE A 99 2.62 10.63 4.13
CA PHE A 99 3.57 9.65 4.66
C PHE A 99 4.14 8.80 3.53
N THR A 100 3.31 8.41 2.55
CA THR A 100 3.78 7.67 1.37
C THR A 100 4.80 8.45 0.56
N SER A 101 4.56 9.75 0.28
CA SER A 101 5.53 10.59 -0.43
C SER A 101 6.91 10.60 0.25
N LEU A 102 6.93 10.77 1.57
CA LEU A 102 8.18 10.76 2.34
C LEU A 102 8.83 9.37 2.38
N LEU A 103 8.03 8.31 2.46
CA LEU A 103 8.51 6.93 2.42
C LEU A 103 9.16 6.63 1.07
N MET A 104 8.54 7.05 -0.04
CA MET A 104 9.05 6.84 -1.39
C MET A 104 10.37 7.58 -1.65
N GLU A 105 10.50 8.80 -1.14
CA GLU A 105 11.77 9.55 -1.17
C GLU A 105 12.88 8.78 -0.45
N ARG A 106 12.60 8.28 0.76
CA ARG A 106 13.57 7.53 1.56
C ARG A 106 13.92 6.17 0.96
N LEU A 107 12.93 5.44 0.45
CA LEU A 107 13.16 4.18 -0.27
C LEU A 107 13.98 4.39 -1.54
N SER A 108 13.83 5.54 -2.20
CA SER A 108 14.65 5.87 -3.37
C SER A 108 16.11 6.16 -2.99
N VAL A 109 16.36 6.74 -1.82
CA VAL A 109 17.71 6.95 -1.29
C VAL A 109 18.36 5.63 -0.88
N ASP A 110 17.67 4.80 -0.09
CA ASP A 110 18.25 3.57 0.48
C ASP A 110 18.26 2.40 -0.52
N TYR A 111 17.25 2.33 -1.39
CA TYR A 111 17.00 1.23 -2.32
C TYR A 111 16.80 1.70 -3.77
N GLY A 112 17.52 2.73 -4.22
CA GLY A 112 17.32 3.33 -5.56
C GLY A 112 17.42 2.37 -6.76
N LYS A 113 18.10 1.23 -6.62
CA LYS A 113 18.19 0.19 -7.69
C LYS A 113 17.03 -0.80 -7.69
N LYS A 114 16.08 -0.69 -6.76
CA LYS A 114 14.95 -1.60 -6.60
C LYS A 114 13.70 -0.98 -7.19
N SER A 115 12.90 -1.80 -7.88
CA SER A 115 11.65 -1.34 -8.49
C SER A 115 10.63 -1.00 -7.41
N LYS A 116 9.90 0.09 -7.58
CA LYS A 116 8.88 0.59 -6.66
C LYS A 116 7.58 0.71 -7.45
N LEU A 117 6.62 -0.14 -7.09
CA LEU A 117 5.32 -0.20 -7.75
C LEU A 117 4.26 0.30 -6.79
N GLU A 118 3.46 1.24 -7.25
CA GLU A 118 2.40 1.84 -6.45
C GLU A 118 1.03 1.30 -6.88
N PHE A 119 0.19 0.98 -5.91
CA PHE A 119 -1.24 0.80 -6.08
C PHE A 119 -1.94 1.95 -5.37
N SER A 120 -2.33 2.94 -6.16
CA SER A 120 -2.84 4.21 -5.66
C SER A 120 -4.34 4.29 -5.87
N ILE A 121 -5.09 4.35 -4.76
CA ILE A 121 -6.55 4.49 -4.80
C ILE A 121 -6.89 5.95 -5.11
N TYR A 122 -7.51 6.17 -6.27
CA TYR A 122 -7.97 7.48 -6.71
C TYR A 122 -9.30 7.84 -6.03
N PRO A 123 -9.43 9.05 -5.48
CA PRO A 123 -10.65 9.48 -4.80
C PRO A 123 -11.81 9.62 -5.79
N ALA A 124 -13.00 9.22 -5.35
CA ALA A 124 -14.23 9.36 -6.11
C ALA A 124 -15.18 10.29 -5.34
N PRO A 125 -15.81 11.29 -5.97
CA PRO A 125 -16.71 12.23 -5.29
C PRO A 125 -17.84 11.55 -4.51
N GLN A 126 -18.28 10.38 -4.98
CA GLN A 126 -19.37 9.59 -4.41
C GLN A 126 -18.96 8.83 -3.13
N VAL A 127 -17.66 8.58 -2.95
CA VAL A 127 -17.07 7.78 -1.86
C VAL A 127 -16.04 8.61 -1.06
N SER A 128 -15.94 9.90 -1.39
CA SER A 128 -15.01 10.86 -0.82
C SER A 128 -15.39 11.20 0.61
N THR A 129 -14.40 11.21 1.49
CA THR A 129 -14.59 11.58 2.91
C THR A 129 -14.08 12.98 3.21
N ALA A 130 -13.36 13.60 2.27
CA ALA A 130 -12.73 14.89 2.47
C ALA A 130 -12.76 15.79 1.23
N VAL A 131 -13.08 17.06 1.43
CA VAL A 131 -13.11 18.08 0.35
C VAL A 131 -11.71 18.38 -0.21
N VAL A 132 -10.66 18.08 0.56
CA VAL A 132 -9.25 18.33 0.20
C VAL A 132 -8.60 17.18 -0.57
N GLU A 133 -9.35 16.11 -0.89
CA GLU A 133 -8.81 14.96 -1.62
C GLU A 133 -8.19 15.33 -2.99
N PRO A 134 -8.77 16.23 -3.81
CA PRO A 134 -8.14 16.64 -5.07
C PRO A 134 -6.79 17.34 -4.85
N TYR A 135 -6.67 18.13 -3.77
CA TYR A 135 -5.44 18.83 -3.43
C TYR A 135 -4.34 17.85 -3.00
N ASN A 136 -4.67 16.91 -2.11
CA ASN A 136 -3.75 15.85 -1.69
C ASN A 136 -3.31 14.97 -2.87
N SER A 137 -4.22 14.65 -3.79
CA SER A 137 -3.95 13.83 -4.97
C SER A 137 -2.89 14.47 -5.88
N ILE A 138 -3.04 15.76 -6.18
CA ILE A 138 -2.10 16.49 -7.04
C ILE A 138 -0.72 16.56 -6.38
N LEU A 139 -0.66 16.92 -5.09
CA LEU A 139 0.61 17.04 -4.40
C LEU A 139 1.35 15.71 -4.24
N THR A 140 0.64 14.65 -3.86
CA THR A 140 1.27 13.32 -3.76
C THR A 140 1.76 12.85 -5.11
N THR A 141 0.93 12.98 -6.17
CA THR A 141 1.36 12.62 -7.53
C THR A 141 2.63 13.38 -7.91
N HIS A 142 2.71 14.69 -7.66
CA HIS A 142 3.92 15.46 -7.95
C HIS A 142 5.16 14.92 -7.22
N THR A 143 5.04 14.60 -5.92
CA THR A 143 6.17 14.13 -5.12
C THR A 143 6.55 12.68 -5.38
N THR A 144 5.61 11.79 -5.71
CA THR A 144 5.89 10.37 -5.93
C THR A 144 6.28 10.06 -7.36
N LEU A 145 5.98 10.94 -8.33
CA LEU A 145 6.28 10.74 -9.75
C LEU A 145 7.76 10.48 -10.04
N GLU A 146 8.67 11.15 -9.33
CA GLU A 146 10.12 10.98 -9.52
C GLU A 146 10.68 9.74 -8.80
N HIS A 147 9.89 9.15 -7.91
CA HIS A 147 10.29 8.04 -7.04
C HIS A 147 9.57 6.74 -7.37
N SER A 148 8.53 6.75 -8.20
CA SER A 148 7.73 5.57 -8.55
C SER A 148 8.12 5.07 -9.93
N ASP A 149 8.40 3.78 -10.07
CA ASP A 149 8.75 3.17 -11.36
C ASP A 149 7.48 2.85 -12.18
N CYS A 150 6.40 2.48 -11.50
CA CYS A 150 5.09 2.24 -12.11
C CYS A 150 3.98 2.40 -11.08
N ALA A 151 2.94 3.17 -11.44
CA ALA A 151 1.78 3.41 -10.58
C ALA A 151 0.50 2.84 -11.23
N PHE A 152 -0.12 1.87 -10.57
CA PHE A 152 -1.45 1.36 -10.87
C PHE A 152 -2.49 2.23 -10.17
N MET A 153 -3.14 3.09 -10.94
CA MET A 153 -4.24 3.90 -10.43
C MET A 153 -5.53 3.09 -10.41
N VAL A 154 -6.18 3.09 -9.25
CA VAL A 154 -7.40 2.34 -8.98
C VAL A 154 -8.51 3.33 -8.69
N ASP A 155 -9.38 3.57 -9.67
CA ASP A 155 -10.48 4.52 -9.54
C ASP A 155 -11.66 3.91 -8.78
N ASN A 156 -11.95 4.49 -7.62
CA ASN A 156 -13.08 4.08 -6.80
C ASN A 156 -14.42 4.27 -7.52
N GLU A 157 -14.58 5.27 -8.38
CA GLU A 157 -15.83 5.51 -9.11
C GLU A 157 -16.05 4.42 -10.15
N ALA A 158 -15.01 4.08 -10.92
CA ALA A 158 -15.06 3.00 -11.90
C ALA A 158 -15.37 1.65 -11.24
N ILE A 159 -14.75 1.34 -10.10
CA ILE A 159 -15.00 0.08 -9.37
C ILE A 159 -16.41 0.08 -8.78
N TYR A 160 -16.87 1.20 -8.25
CA TYR A 160 -18.23 1.34 -7.74
C TYR A 160 -19.26 1.09 -8.84
N ASP A 161 -19.05 1.67 -10.01
CA ASP A 161 -19.88 1.46 -11.20
C ASP A 161 -19.87 0.01 -11.67
N ILE A 162 -18.71 -0.67 -11.67
CA ILE A 162 -18.63 -2.11 -12.01
C ILE A 162 -19.40 -2.95 -10.99
N CYS A 163 -19.24 -2.69 -9.69
CA CYS A 163 -19.97 -3.41 -8.64
C CYS A 163 -21.48 -3.22 -8.80
N ARG A 164 -21.92 -2.01 -9.16
CA ARG A 164 -23.34 -1.70 -9.34
C ARG A 164 -23.93 -2.28 -10.62
N ARG A 165 -23.22 -2.19 -11.74
CA ARG A 165 -23.74 -2.60 -13.07
C ARG A 165 -23.53 -4.09 -13.37
N ASN A 166 -22.40 -4.66 -12.96
CA ASN A 166 -22.03 -6.03 -13.35
C ASN A 166 -22.27 -7.05 -12.25
N ILE A 167 -22.13 -6.64 -10.98
CA ILE A 167 -22.26 -7.52 -9.81
C ILE A 167 -23.65 -7.34 -9.13
N ASP A 168 -24.47 -6.44 -9.67
CA ASP A 168 -25.85 -6.15 -9.22
C ASP A 168 -25.95 -5.80 -7.73
N ILE A 169 -24.97 -5.05 -7.23
CA ILE A 169 -24.95 -4.57 -5.85
C ILE A 169 -25.44 -3.12 -5.84
N GLU A 170 -26.64 -2.90 -5.30
CA GLU A 170 -27.27 -1.57 -5.31
C GLU A 170 -26.48 -0.51 -4.54
N ARG A 171 -25.87 -0.89 -3.40
CA ARG A 171 -25.01 -0.03 -2.57
C ARG A 171 -23.70 -0.73 -2.20
N PRO A 172 -22.69 -0.71 -3.09
CA PRO A 172 -21.37 -1.27 -2.82
C PRO A 172 -20.74 -0.68 -1.55
N THR A 173 -20.20 -1.56 -0.69
CA THR A 173 -19.42 -1.18 0.51
C THR A 173 -17.92 -1.28 0.22
N TYR A 174 -17.06 -0.72 1.08
CA TYR A 174 -15.60 -0.86 0.95
C TYR A 174 -15.15 -2.33 0.93
N THR A 175 -15.84 -3.24 1.61
CA THR A 175 -15.55 -4.67 1.54
C THR A 175 -15.73 -5.21 0.11
N ASN A 176 -16.76 -4.75 -0.61
CA ASN A 176 -17.03 -5.19 -1.97
C ASN A 176 -16.00 -4.62 -2.94
N LEU A 177 -15.68 -3.32 -2.81
CA LEU A 177 -14.65 -2.65 -3.58
C LEU A 177 -13.29 -3.34 -3.37
N ASN A 178 -12.89 -3.54 -2.11
CA ASN A 178 -11.61 -4.16 -1.74
C ASN A 178 -11.51 -5.61 -2.22
N ARG A 179 -12.62 -6.36 -2.27
CA ARG A 179 -12.62 -7.70 -2.87
C ARG A 179 -12.32 -7.66 -4.36
N LEU A 180 -12.92 -6.74 -5.12
CA LEU A 180 -12.63 -6.60 -6.54
C LEU A 180 -11.18 -6.15 -6.78
N ILE A 181 -10.71 -5.16 -6.01
CA ILE A 181 -9.32 -4.69 -6.05
C ILE A 181 -8.36 -5.83 -5.72
N SER A 182 -8.65 -6.63 -4.69
CA SER A 182 -7.80 -7.77 -4.32
C SER A 182 -7.67 -8.81 -5.44
N GLN A 183 -8.74 -9.00 -6.23
CA GLN A 183 -8.70 -9.90 -7.40
C GLN A 183 -7.80 -9.33 -8.50
N ILE A 184 -7.93 -8.03 -8.81
CA ILE A 184 -7.08 -7.35 -9.80
C ILE A 184 -5.61 -7.41 -9.38
N VAL A 185 -5.30 -7.07 -8.12
CA VAL A 185 -3.94 -7.12 -7.57
C VAL A 185 -3.41 -8.54 -7.60
N SER A 186 -4.24 -9.55 -7.25
CA SER A 186 -3.86 -10.96 -7.33
C SER A 186 -3.50 -11.38 -8.76
N SER A 187 -4.26 -10.93 -9.76
CA SER A 187 -3.97 -11.20 -11.17
C SER A 187 -2.70 -10.53 -11.67
N ILE A 188 -2.45 -9.26 -11.29
CA ILE A 188 -1.23 -8.53 -11.67
C ILE A 188 0.01 -9.16 -11.04
N THR A 189 -0.09 -9.58 -9.78
CA THR A 189 1.02 -10.22 -9.04
C THR A 189 1.11 -11.72 -9.28
N ALA A 190 0.24 -12.31 -10.11
CA ALA A 190 0.23 -13.75 -10.35
C ALA A 190 1.53 -14.21 -11.03
N SER A 191 2.03 -13.45 -12.00
CA SER A 191 3.30 -13.73 -12.70
C SER A 191 4.53 -13.68 -11.80
N LEU A 192 4.45 -13.01 -10.65
CA LEU A 192 5.53 -12.94 -9.66
C LEU A 192 5.45 -14.05 -8.60
N ARG A 193 4.29 -14.69 -8.48
CA ARG A 193 4.02 -15.73 -7.48
C ARG A 193 4.03 -17.14 -8.05
N PHE A 194 3.74 -17.29 -9.34
CA PHE A 194 3.65 -18.57 -10.01
C PHE A 194 4.54 -18.55 -11.24
N ASP A 195 5.25 -19.66 -11.47
CA ASP A 195 6.02 -19.87 -12.69
C ASP A 195 5.07 -19.86 -13.90
N GLY A 196 5.29 -18.90 -14.81
CA GLY A 196 4.54 -18.75 -16.05
C GLY A 196 5.47 -18.75 -17.27
N VAL A 197 4.87 -18.83 -18.46
CA VAL A 197 5.63 -18.73 -19.72
C VAL A 197 6.07 -17.28 -19.99
N LEU A 198 5.40 -16.31 -19.35
CA LEU A 198 5.68 -14.89 -19.37
C LEU A 198 6.09 -14.45 -17.95
N ASN A 199 7.30 -14.87 -17.53
CA ASN A 199 7.88 -14.43 -16.27
C ASN A 199 8.33 -12.97 -16.44
N VAL A 200 7.52 -12.05 -15.92
CA VAL A 200 7.85 -10.62 -15.89
C VAL A 200 8.53 -10.36 -14.56
N ASP A 201 9.86 -10.31 -14.58
CA ASP A 201 10.60 -9.73 -13.45
C ASP A 201 10.26 -8.24 -13.34
N LEU A 202 10.29 -7.70 -12.13
CA LEU A 202 9.98 -6.28 -11.87
C LEU A 202 11.01 -5.30 -12.45
N THR A 203 12.09 -5.80 -13.06
CA THR A 203 13.12 -4.98 -13.69
C THR A 203 12.64 -4.43 -15.03
N CYS A 204 12.44 -3.12 -15.08
CA CYS A 204 12.40 -2.33 -16.33
C CYS A 204 13.81 -1.95 -16.76
#